data_AF-A0A8T6TPP3-F1
#
_entry.id   AF-A0A8T6TPP3-F1
#
_cell.length_a   1.000
_cell.length_b   1.000
_cell.length_c   1.000
_cell.angle_alpha   90.00
_cell.angle_beta   90.00
_cell.angle_gamma   90.00
#
_symmetry.space_group_name_H-M   'P 1'
#
loop_
_entity.id
_entity.type
_entity.pdbx_description
1 polymer ?
#
loop_
_entity_poly.entity_id
_entity_poly.type
_entity_poly.pdbx_seq_one_letter_code
_entity_poly.pdbx_strand_id
1 'polypeptide(L)' 'NPKPDRIIFVHGEESKVLELSSAVHRKFNLETRAPKNLETIRLN' A
#
# COMPACT_ATOMS: atom_id res chain seq x y z
N ASN A 1 -3.39 20.09 -2.85
CA ASN A 1 -3.16 18.63 -2.89
C ASN A 1 -2.20 18.22 -1.78
N PRO A 2 -2.73 17.74 -0.64
CA PRO A 2 -1.88 17.23 0.43
C PRO A 2 -1.24 15.90 0.03
N LYS A 3 -0.01 15.66 0.50
CA LYS A 3 0.63 14.35 0.38
C LYS A 3 -0.07 13.38 1.35
N PRO A 4 -0.47 12.18 0.93
CA PRO A 4 -1.08 11.21 1.84
C PRO A 4 -0.04 10.67 2.82
N ASP A 5 -0.48 10.32 4.04
CA ASP A 5 0.40 9.72 5.05
C ASP A 5 0.62 8.22 4.80
N ARG A 6 -0.36 7.54 4.19
CA ARG A 6 -0.34 6.11 3.87
C ARG A 6 -1.09 5.82 2.56
N ILE A 7 -0.66 4.79 1.84
CA ILE A 7 -1.31 4.27 0.63
C ILE A 7 -1.65 2.78 0.83
N ILE A 8 -2.88 2.38 0.49
CA ILE A 8 -3.33 0.97 0.53
C ILE A 8 -3.56 0.49 -0.89
N PHE A 9 -2.84 -0.55 -1.30
CA PHE A 9 -2.93 -1.17 -2.61
C PHE A 9 -3.85 -2.39 -2.56
N VAL A 10 -4.80 -2.43 -3.49
CA VAL A 10 -5.81 -3.49 -3.64
C VAL A 10 -5.97 -3.83 -5.11
N HIS A 11 -6.82 -4.81 -5.43
CA HIS A 11 -7.20 -5.18 -6.80
C HIS A 11 -5.99 -5.39 -7.74
N GLY A 12 -5.41 -6.58 -7.65
CA GLY A 12 -4.38 -7.06 -8.56
C GLY A 12 -3.93 -8.45 -8.17
N GLU A 13 -3.09 -9.04 -9.00
CA GLU A 13 -2.37 -10.26 -8.64
C GLU A 13 -1.46 -9.99 -7.44
N GLU A 14 -1.39 -10.90 -6.48
CA GLU A 14 -0.67 -10.70 -5.21
C GLU A 14 0.77 -10.23 -5.43
N SER A 15 1.49 -10.86 -6.37
CA SER A 15 2.86 -10.53 -6.75
C SER A 15 3.00 -9.07 -7.22
N LYS A 16 2.12 -8.61 -8.10
CA LYS A 16 2.13 -7.27 -8.69
C LYS A 16 1.79 -6.19 -7.67
N VAL A 17 0.81 -6.45 -6.80
CA VAL A 17 0.39 -5.50 -5.76
C VAL A 17 1.52 -5.33 -4.72
N LEU A 18 2.18 -6.43 -4.33
CA LEU A 18 3.33 -6.39 -3.41
C LEU A 18 4.54 -5.65 -4.01
N GLU A 19 4.84 -5.91 -5.29
CA GLU A 19 5.92 -5.22 -6.01
C GLU A 19 5.65 -3.71 -6.11
N LEU A 20 4.42 -3.34 -6.49
CA LEU A 20 4.00 -1.94 -6.59
C LEU A 20 4.06 -1.23 -5.24
N SER A 21 3.53 -1.85 -4.19
CA SER A 21 3.59 -1.34 -2.82
C SER A 21 5.04 -1.07 -2.39
N SER A 22 5.94 -2.00 -2.70
CA SER A 22 7.38 -1.90 -2.39
C SER A 22 8.10 -0.84 -3.24
N ALA A 23 7.72 -0.69 -4.51
CA ALA A 23 8.28 0.33 -5.39
C ALA A 23 7.87 1.74 -4.95
N VAL A 24 6.59 1.94 -4.58
CA VAL A 24 6.07 3.23 -4.11
C VAL A 24 6.67 3.62 -2.77
N HIS A 25 6.81 2.67 -1.83
CA HIS A 25 7.49 2.91 -0.56
C HIS A 25 8.93 3.41 -0.78
N ARG A 26 9.72 2.69 -1.61
CA ARG A 26 11.10 3.04 -1.92
C ARG A 26 11.24 4.39 -2.63
N LYS A 27 10.35 4.68 -3.58
CA LYS A 27 10.43 5.90 -4.41
C LYS A 27 9.97 7.16 -3.68
N PHE A 28 8.96 7.06 -2.82
CA PHE A 28 8.31 8.24 -2.23
C PHE A 28 8.45 8.34 -0.71
N ASN A 29 9.08 7.34 -0.07
CA ASN A 29 9.24 7.19 1.37
C ASN A 29 7.90 7.36 2.10
N LEU A 30 6.86 6.68 1.60
CA LEU A 30 5.49 6.70 2.11
C LEU A 30 5.12 5.34 2.69
N GLU A 31 4.31 5.30 3.75
CA GLU A 31 3.79 4.02 4.25
C GLU A 31 2.88 3.39 3.19
N THR A 32 3.13 2.13 2.84
CA THR A 32 2.31 1.38 1.89
C THR A 32 1.87 0.05 2.50
N ARG A 33 0.65 -0.40 2.16
CA ARG A 33 0.08 -1.68 2.62
C ARG A 33 -0.60 -2.38 1.45
N ALA A 34 -0.42 -3.69 1.34
CA ALA A 34 -1.15 -4.55 0.40
C ALA A 34 -1.87 -5.65 1.20
N PRO A 35 -3.06 -5.37 1.76
CA PRO A 35 -3.71 -6.30 2.67
C PRO A 35 -4.24 -7.54 1.97
N LYS A 36 -4.28 -8.64 2.70
CA LYS A 36 -5.00 -9.85 2.30
C LYS A 36 -6.47 -9.77 2.68
N ASN A 37 -7.28 -10.59 2.03
CA ASN A 37 -8.69 -10.72 2.37
C ASN A 37 -8.83 -11.04 3.87
N LEU A 38 -9.79 -10.37 4.52
CA LEU A 38 -10.08 -10.47 5.97
C LEU A 38 -9.03 -9.82 6.90
N GLU A 39 -7.98 -9.18 6.38
CA GLU A 39 -7.16 -8.30 7.21
C GLU A 39 -7.89 -6.99 7.52
N THR A 40 -7.65 -6.44 8.71
CA THR A 40 -8.18 -5.13 9.11
C THR A 40 -7.03 -4.15 9.33
N ILE A 41 -7.08 -3.02 8.64
CA ILE A 41 -6.13 -1.91 8.84
C ILE A 41 -6.82 -0.85 9.67
N ARG A 42 -6.28 -0.56 10.87
CA ARG A 42 -6.68 0.59 11.67
C ARG A 42 -6.02 1.85 11.11
N LEU A 43 -6.84 2.86 10.81
CA LEU A 43 -6.41 4.22 10.50
C LEU A 43 -6.61 5.05 11.77
N ASN A 44 -5.56 5.73 12.22
CA ASN A 44 -5.59 6.61 13.38
C ASN A 44 -5.51 8.06 12.92
#